data_AF-A0A258B3R0-F1
#
_entry.id   AF-A0A258B3R0-F1
#
_cell.length_a   1.000
_cell.length_b   1.000
_cell.length_c   1.000
_cell.angle_alpha   90.00
_cell.angle_beta   90.00
_cell.angle_gamma   90.00
#
_symmetry.space_group_name_H-M   'P 1'
#
loop_
_entity.id
_entity.type
_entity.pdbx_description
1 polymer ?
#
loop_
_entity_poly.entity_id
_entity_poly.type
_entity_poly.pdbx_seq_one_letter_code
_entity_poly.pdbx_strand_id
1 'polypeptide(L)'
;MNALQRIPGIKSQTVFNLKRWDEIGRDPLVQNWPGRVETDRYGRPIMMSYAEFSHGGRQFDIGTLLKLHAPAGKITVECPISTSEGVKVADVCWVSKKRLLQIGGHTALKGAPEICVEVISPSNKRGEIEEKRRLYFEAGAKEVWVCDKRGRLLIFIKAEPEVAASASLLCPKMPKTVDA
;
A
#
# COMPACT_ATOMS: atom_id res chain seq x y z
N MET A 1 31.57 14.84 15.86
CA MET A 1 31.49 14.87 14.38
C MET A 1 30.04 15.12 14.00
N ASN A 2 29.74 16.26 13.37
CA ASN A 2 28.38 16.63 12.94
C ASN A 2 27.98 15.74 11.76
N ALA A 3 27.29 14.63 12.03
CA ALA A 3 26.66 13.81 11.01
C ALA A 3 25.36 14.47 10.54
N LEU A 4 25.48 15.63 9.89
CA LEU A 4 24.41 16.09 9.00
C LEU A 4 24.34 15.06 7.88
N GLN A 5 23.42 14.08 8.01
CA GLN A 5 23.09 13.15 6.94
C GLN A 5 22.74 14.00 5.72
N ARG A 6 23.62 13.99 4.72
CA ARG A 6 23.42 14.73 3.47
C ARG A 6 22.10 14.27 2.86
N ILE A 7 21.16 15.20 2.72
CA ILE A 7 19.90 14.95 2.02
C ILE A 7 20.25 14.66 0.55
N PRO A 8 19.78 13.54 -0.02
CA PRO A 8 20.07 13.19 -1.40
C PRO A 8 19.42 14.20 -2.37
N GLY A 9 20.13 14.55 -3.44
CA GLY A 9 19.58 15.35 -4.54
C GLY A 9 18.63 14.52 -5.40
N ILE A 10 17.35 14.46 -5.03
CA ILE A 10 16.34 13.65 -5.72
C ILE A 10 15.75 14.45 -6.90
N LYS A 11 16.09 14.06 -8.13
CA LYS A 11 15.50 14.65 -9.35
C LYS A 11 14.17 14.00 -9.76
N SER A 12 14.05 12.69 -9.52
CA SER A 12 12.82 11.92 -9.75
C SER A 12 12.61 10.99 -8.57
N GLN A 13 11.54 11.22 -7.81
CA GLN A 13 11.23 10.41 -6.63
C GLN A 13 11.03 8.94 -6.99
N THR A 14 10.33 8.65 -8.09
CA THR A 14 10.10 7.26 -8.52
C THR A 14 11.40 6.55 -8.87
N VAL A 15 12.28 7.16 -9.67
CA VAL A 15 13.57 6.54 -10.03
C VAL A 15 14.42 6.31 -8.78
N PHE A 16 14.46 7.30 -7.88
CA PHE A 16 15.18 7.19 -6.62
C PHE A 16 14.63 6.06 -5.74
N ASN A 17 13.32 6.02 -5.52
CA ASN A 17 12.65 5.02 -4.69
C ASN A 17 12.91 3.60 -5.18
N LEU A 18 12.75 3.34 -6.49
CA LEU A 18 12.95 1.99 -7.04
C LEU A 18 14.38 1.51 -6.86
N LYS A 19 15.36 2.37 -7.19
CA LYS A 19 16.77 2.04 -6.99
C LYS A 19 17.06 1.78 -5.51
N ARG A 20 16.55 2.64 -4.63
CA ARG A 20 16.80 2.51 -3.19
C ARG A 20 16.14 1.27 -2.59
N TRP A 21 14.95 0.92 -3.07
CA TRP A 21 14.25 -0.29 -2.65
C TRP A 21 15.01 -1.56 -3.04
N ASP A 22 15.53 -1.61 -4.26
CA ASP A 22 16.42 -2.69 -4.72
C ASP A 22 17.70 -2.80 -3.86
N GLU A 23 18.29 -1.66 -3.45
CA GLU A 23 19.46 -1.65 -2.57
C GLU A 23 19.14 -2.19 -1.17
N ILE A 24 18.07 -1.69 -0.56
CA ILE A 24 17.63 -2.09 0.79
C ILE A 24 17.22 -3.56 0.81
N GLY A 25 16.57 -4.06 -0.24
CA GLY A 25 16.18 -5.47 -0.35
C GLY A 25 17.35 -6.47 -0.45
N ARG A 26 18.58 -5.98 -0.65
CA ARG A 26 19.82 -6.79 -0.59
C ARG A 26 20.52 -6.73 0.76
N ASP A 27 20.07 -5.88 1.68
CA ASP A 27 20.63 -5.78 3.02
C ASP A 27 20.20 -7.01 3.85
N PRO A 28 21.14 -7.80 4.41
CA PRO A 28 20.81 -8.95 5.26
C PRO A 28 19.91 -8.60 6.44
N LEU A 29 20.01 -7.39 7.01
CA LEU A 29 19.12 -6.97 8.11
C LEU A 29 17.67 -6.85 7.65
N VAL A 30 17.45 -6.40 6.42
CA VAL A 30 16.12 -6.26 5.82
C VAL A 30 15.59 -7.63 5.41
N GLN A 31 16.43 -8.46 4.78
CA GLN A 31 16.02 -9.80 4.34
C GLN A 31 15.63 -10.71 5.51
N ASN A 32 16.26 -10.53 6.67
CA ASN A 32 15.96 -11.29 7.88
C ASN A 32 14.97 -10.57 8.80
N TRP A 33 14.42 -9.42 8.40
CA TRP A 33 13.45 -8.71 9.21
C TRP A 33 12.11 -9.44 9.21
N PRO A 34 11.55 -9.80 10.38
CA PRO A 34 10.32 -10.60 10.46
C PRO A 34 9.04 -9.79 10.19
N GLY A 35 9.16 -8.48 10.04
CA GLY A 35 8.03 -7.57 9.88
C GLY A 35 8.03 -6.83 8.54
N ARG A 36 7.32 -5.71 8.50
CA ARG A 36 7.24 -4.86 7.31
C ARG A 36 8.38 -3.86 7.26
N VAL A 37 8.80 -3.56 6.04
CA VAL A 37 9.72 -2.47 5.71
C VAL A 37 8.96 -1.47 4.84
N GLU A 38 9.18 -0.18 5.07
CA GLU A 38 8.84 0.92 4.16
C GLU A 38 10.04 1.86 4.05
N THR A 39 9.93 2.94 3.29
CA THR A 39 10.90 4.05 3.38
C THR A 39 10.23 5.39 3.62
N ASP A 40 11.00 6.32 4.17
CA ASP A 40 10.68 7.75 4.06
C ASP A 40 11.04 8.29 2.67
N ARG A 41 10.75 9.58 2.44
CA ARG A 41 11.04 10.28 1.18
C ARG A 41 12.53 10.34 0.81
N TYR A 42 13.42 10.14 1.77
CA TYR A 42 14.87 10.16 1.58
C TYR A 42 15.45 8.74 1.47
N GLY A 43 14.60 7.73 1.43
CA GLY A 43 15.02 6.34 1.25
C GLY A 43 15.61 5.72 2.52
N ARG A 44 15.31 6.27 3.69
CA ARG A 44 15.67 5.67 4.98
C ARG A 44 14.62 4.60 5.32
N PRO A 45 15.04 3.38 5.70
CA PRO A 45 14.10 2.31 6.01
C PRO A 45 13.30 2.64 7.26
N ILE A 46 11.99 2.42 7.19
CA ILE A 46 11.06 2.43 8.32
C ILE A 46 10.73 0.97 8.60
N MET A 47 11.24 0.47 9.72
CA MET A 47 11.13 -0.94 10.09
C MET A 47 10.01 -1.09 11.13
N MET A 48 9.03 -1.94 10.84
CA MET A 48 7.90 -2.21 11.73
C MET A 48 7.93 -3.68 12.14
N SER A 49 7.89 -3.93 13.44
CA SER A 49 7.79 -5.27 14.02
C SER A 49 6.57 -5.32 14.93
N TYR A 50 5.54 -6.05 14.50
CA TYR A 50 4.40 -6.57 15.28
C TYR A 50 3.23 -6.75 14.32
N ALA A 51 2.70 -7.97 14.22
CA ALA A 51 1.48 -8.27 13.48
C ALA A 51 0.61 -9.19 14.33
N GLU A 52 -0.68 -8.86 14.44
CA GLU A 52 -1.66 -9.74 15.05
C GLU A 52 -2.12 -10.79 14.03
N PHE A 53 -2.48 -11.99 14.50
CA PHE A 53 -3.05 -13.05 13.64
C PHE A 53 -4.22 -12.53 12.78
N SER A 54 -5.11 -11.73 13.39
CA SER A 54 -6.28 -11.17 12.71
C SER A 54 -5.93 -10.20 11.55
N HIS A 55 -4.73 -9.62 11.55
CA HIS A 55 -4.30 -8.73 10.47
C HIS A 55 -4.06 -9.53 9.18
N GLY A 56 -3.28 -10.61 9.27
CA GLY A 56 -3.02 -11.50 8.14
C GLY A 56 -4.29 -12.20 7.64
N GLY A 57 -5.17 -12.63 8.57
CA GLY A 57 -6.48 -13.20 8.22
C GLY A 57 -7.32 -12.24 7.37
N ARG A 58 -7.49 -10.99 7.81
CA ARG A 58 -8.23 -9.98 7.04
C ARG A 58 -7.62 -9.69 5.68
N GLN A 59 -6.29 -9.65 5.55
CA GLN A 59 -5.67 -9.50 4.24
C GLN A 59 -6.07 -10.63 3.28
N PHE A 60 -6.07 -11.87 3.78
CA PHE A 60 -6.47 -13.05 3.01
C PHE A 60 -7.96 -13.00 2.62
N ASP A 61 -8.84 -12.64 3.55
CA ASP A 61 -10.28 -12.57 3.30
C ASP A 61 -10.61 -11.47 2.29
N ILE A 62 -10.00 -10.29 2.42
CA ILE A 62 -10.12 -9.20 1.45
C ILE A 62 -9.62 -9.65 0.07
N GLY A 63 -8.49 -10.35 0.02
CA GLY A 63 -7.96 -10.92 -1.22
C GLY A 63 -8.94 -11.90 -1.88
N THR A 64 -9.60 -12.74 -1.08
CA THR A 64 -10.63 -13.68 -1.53
C THR A 64 -11.87 -12.96 -2.05
N LEU A 65 -12.36 -11.95 -1.33
CA LEU A 65 -13.50 -11.15 -1.78
C LEU A 65 -13.16 -10.37 -3.07
N LEU A 66 -11.96 -9.81 -3.19
CA LEU A 66 -11.49 -9.20 -4.44
C LEU A 66 -11.47 -10.23 -5.57
N LYS A 67 -11.05 -11.47 -5.31
CA LYS A 67 -11.04 -12.53 -6.32
C LYS A 67 -12.44 -12.87 -6.83
N LEU A 68 -13.45 -12.78 -5.97
CA LEU A 68 -14.85 -13.07 -6.29
C LEU A 68 -15.57 -11.89 -6.96
N HIS A 69 -15.28 -10.65 -6.54
CA HIS A 69 -16.08 -9.48 -6.89
C HIS A 69 -15.39 -8.48 -7.82
N ALA A 70 -14.06 -8.50 -7.91
CA ALA A 70 -13.34 -7.59 -8.79
C ALA A 70 -13.33 -8.12 -10.24
N PRO A 71 -13.20 -7.22 -11.24
CA PRO A 71 -12.94 -7.63 -12.61
C PRO A 71 -11.63 -8.42 -12.75
N ALA A 72 -11.41 -9.02 -13.92
CA ALA A 72 -10.17 -9.74 -14.21
C ALA A 72 -8.93 -8.85 -13.98
N GLY A 73 -8.02 -9.32 -13.14
CA GLY A 73 -6.81 -8.60 -12.73
C GLY A 73 -5.92 -9.45 -11.85
N LYS A 74 -4.82 -8.87 -11.39
CA LYS A 74 -3.91 -9.48 -10.42
C LYS A 74 -4.22 -8.93 -9.03
N ILE A 75 -4.26 -9.82 -8.05
CA ILE A 75 -4.35 -9.48 -6.63
C ILE A 75 -2.98 -9.78 -6.02
N THR A 76 -2.52 -8.91 -5.13
CA THR A 76 -1.27 -9.11 -4.39
C THR A 76 -1.46 -8.59 -2.98
N VAL A 77 -0.77 -9.22 -2.05
CA VAL A 77 -0.60 -8.72 -0.69
C VAL A 77 0.78 -8.07 -0.56
N GLU A 78 0.96 -7.25 0.48
CA GLU A 78 2.25 -6.62 0.82
C GLU A 78 2.90 -5.96 -0.40
N CYS A 79 2.16 -5.05 -1.05
CA CYS A 79 2.53 -4.46 -2.34
C CYS A 79 3.35 -3.18 -2.17
N PRO A 80 4.67 -3.19 -2.45
CA PRO A 80 5.48 -1.99 -2.40
C PRO A 80 5.19 -1.06 -3.59
N ILE A 81 4.89 0.20 -3.28
CA ILE A 81 4.47 1.24 -4.20
C ILE A 81 5.38 2.45 -4.00
N SER A 82 6.00 2.94 -5.07
CA SER A 82 6.70 4.21 -5.06
C SER A 82 5.71 5.38 -4.93
N THR A 83 5.91 6.23 -3.94
CA THR A 83 5.11 7.44 -3.68
C THR A 83 6.02 8.69 -3.58
N SER A 84 5.40 9.87 -3.45
CA SER A 84 6.10 11.13 -3.18
C SER A 84 6.88 11.10 -1.85
N GLU A 85 6.45 10.30 -0.88
CA GLU A 85 7.04 10.19 0.46
C GLU A 85 7.77 8.85 0.70
N GLY A 86 8.36 8.30 -0.35
CA GLY A 86 9.13 7.04 -0.31
C GLY A 86 8.35 5.83 -0.83
N VAL A 87 8.84 4.63 -0.54
CA VAL A 87 8.10 3.39 -0.83
C VAL A 87 7.18 3.05 0.34
N LYS A 88 5.89 2.94 0.04
CA LYS A 88 4.85 2.49 0.97
C LYS A 88 4.35 1.13 0.56
N VAL A 89 3.97 0.30 1.52
CA VAL A 89 3.51 -1.07 1.25
C VAL A 89 2.03 -1.14 1.57
N ALA A 90 1.22 -1.35 0.54
CA ALA A 90 -0.21 -1.58 0.70
C ALA A 90 -0.49 -3.03 1.08
N ASP A 91 -1.41 -3.25 2.01
CA ASP A 91 -1.68 -4.58 2.57
C ASP A 91 -2.25 -5.54 1.54
N VAL A 92 -3.23 -5.05 0.78
CA VAL A 92 -3.85 -5.80 -0.32
C VAL A 92 -4.06 -4.84 -1.50
N CYS A 93 -3.83 -5.34 -2.71
CA CYS A 93 -4.05 -4.56 -3.92
C CYS A 93 -4.76 -5.40 -4.99
N TRP A 94 -5.54 -4.72 -5.83
CA TRP A 94 -5.98 -5.25 -7.12
C TRP A 94 -5.52 -4.34 -8.25
N VAL A 95 -5.01 -4.95 -9.32
CA VAL A 95 -4.48 -4.25 -10.50
C VAL A 95 -4.95 -4.92 -11.79
N SER A 96 -5.53 -4.15 -12.70
CA SER A 96 -5.86 -4.65 -14.04
C SER A 96 -4.58 -4.94 -14.84
N LYS A 97 -4.67 -5.81 -15.85
CA LYS A 97 -3.57 -6.07 -16.78
C LYS A 97 -3.05 -4.77 -17.43
N LYS A 98 -3.96 -3.88 -17.84
CA LYS A 98 -3.62 -2.60 -18.48
C LYS A 98 -2.82 -1.71 -17.54
N ARG A 99 -3.28 -1.56 -16.29
CA ARG A 99 -2.57 -0.74 -15.30
C ARG A 99 -1.21 -1.34 -14.97
N LEU A 100 -1.13 -2.66 -14.79
CA LEU A 100 0.13 -3.35 -14.46
C LEU A 100 1.21 -3.13 -15.53
N LEU A 101 0.85 -3.10 -16.82
CA LEU A 101 1.81 -2.80 -17.90
C LEU A 101 2.39 -1.37 -17.80
N GLN A 102 1.65 -0.43 -17.22
CA GLN A 102 2.09 0.97 -17.07
C GLN A 102 2.98 1.14 -15.84
N ILE A 103 2.58 0.55 -14.71
CA ILE A 103 3.21 0.80 -13.40
C ILE A 103 4.17 -0.31 -12.96
N GLY A 104 4.22 -1.43 -13.68
CA GLY A 104 5.04 -2.58 -13.30
C GLY A 104 6.51 -2.19 -13.11
N GLY A 105 7.08 -2.63 -11.99
CA GLY A 105 8.52 -2.54 -11.70
C GLY A 105 9.05 -3.90 -11.24
N HIS A 106 10.33 -3.97 -10.88
CA HIS A 106 10.96 -5.24 -10.51
C HIS A 106 10.58 -5.66 -9.08
N THR A 107 10.99 -4.87 -8.09
CA THR A 107 10.77 -5.13 -6.66
C THR A 107 9.73 -4.22 -6.02
N ALA A 108 9.39 -3.11 -6.68
CA ALA A 108 8.31 -2.19 -6.31
C ALA A 108 7.62 -1.62 -7.54
N LEU A 109 6.35 -1.23 -7.39
CA LEU A 109 5.57 -0.61 -8.47
C LEU A 109 5.95 0.88 -8.62
N LYS A 110 6.01 1.35 -9.87
CA LYS A 110 6.26 2.76 -10.22
C LYS A 110 5.14 3.71 -9.77
N GLY A 111 3.96 3.17 -9.51
CA GLY A 111 2.77 3.89 -9.04
C GLY A 111 1.76 2.91 -8.46
N ALA A 112 0.63 3.42 -7.98
CA ALA A 112 -0.34 2.60 -7.28
C ALA A 112 -1.19 1.74 -8.25
N PRO A 113 -1.52 0.50 -7.84
CA PRO A 113 -2.67 -0.27 -8.33
C PRO A 113 -3.97 0.54 -8.33
N GLU A 114 -5.00 0.04 -9.02
CA GLU A 114 -6.29 0.74 -9.08
C GLU A 114 -7.03 0.69 -7.75
N ILE A 115 -6.91 -0.42 -7.02
CA ILE A 115 -7.43 -0.57 -5.66
C ILE A 115 -6.24 -0.86 -4.75
N CYS A 116 -6.05 -0.02 -3.72
CA CYS A 116 -5.15 -0.27 -2.60
C CYS A 116 -5.97 -0.40 -1.32
N VAL A 117 -5.65 -1.36 -0.46
CA VAL A 117 -6.34 -1.57 0.81
C VAL A 117 -5.33 -1.52 1.95
N GLU A 118 -5.70 -0.83 3.03
CA GLU A 118 -5.01 -0.87 4.32
C GLU A 118 -5.94 -1.51 5.37
N VAL A 119 -5.39 -2.37 6.21
CA VAL A 119 -6.03 -3.05 7.34
C VAL A 119 -5.51 -2.41 8.61
N ILE A 120 -6.39 -1.81 9.39
CA ILE A 120 -5.99 -1.16 10.63
C ILE A 120 -5.54 -2.23 11.63
N SER A 121 -4.29 -2.14 12.06
CA SER A 121 -3.74 -2.86 13.20
C SER A 121 -3.67 -1.96 14.44
N PRO A 122 -3.45 -2.51 15.66
CA PRO A 122 -3.32 -1.70 16.87
C PRO A 122 -2.16 -0.71 16.86
N SER A 123 -1.09 -1.01 16.12
CA SER A 123 0.10 -0.16 16.03
C SER A 123 -0.08 1.01 15.07
N ASN A 124 -1.06 0.98 14.17
CA ASN A 124 -1.28 2.05 13.21
C ASN A 124 -1.86 3.30 13.88
N LYS A 125 -1.23 4.44 13.62
CA LYS A 125 -1.81 5.75 13.94
C LYS A 125 -2.79 6.15 12.84
N ARG A 126 -3.90 6.79 13.21
CA ARG A 126 -4.91 7.27 12.24
C ARG A 126 -4.28 8.14 11.13
N GLY A 127 -3.35 9.03 11.50
CA GLY A 127 -2.66 9.90 10.56
C GLY A 127 -1.80 9.15 9.53
N GLU A 128 -1.25 7.98 9.87
CA GLU A 128 -0.46 7.17 8.93
C GLU A 128 -1.34 6.57 7.82
N ILE A 129 -2.55 6.12 8.18
CA ILE A 129 -3.52 5.58 7.22
C ILE A 129 -4.06 6.69 6.31
N GLU A 130 -4.38 7.85 6.88
CA GLU A 130 -4.81 9.03 6.12
C GLU A 130 -3.73 9.49 5.13
N GLU A 131 -2.47 9.53 5.57
CA GLU A 131 -1.33 9.86 4.72
C GLU A 131 -1.15 8.85 3.59
N LYS A 132 -1.11 7.54 3.89
CA LYS A 132 -1.00 6.49 2.87
C LYS A 132 -2.12 6.57 1.84
N ARG A 133 -3.35 6.81 2.28
CA ARG A 133 -4.50 7.00 1.37
C ARG A 133 -4.26 8.15 0.39
N ARG A 134 -3.82 9.31 0.89
CA ARG A 134 -3.44 10.45 0.04
C ARG A 134 -2.34 10.07 -0.93
N LEU A 135 -1.26 9.44 -0.45
CA LEU A 135 -0.12 9.03 -1.26
C LEU A 135 -0.50 8.03 -2.36
N TYR A 136 -1.43 7.10 -2.09
CA TYR A 136 -1.91 6.15 -3.09
C TYR A 136 -2.75 6.84 -4.17
N PHE A 137 -3.61 7.79 -3.81
CA PHE A 137 -4.34 8.59 -4.80
C PHE A 137 -3.40 9.44 -5.67
N GLU A 138 -2.39 10.07 -5.07
CA GLU A 138 -1.31 10.78 -5.78
C GLU A 138 -0.57 9.85 -6.74
N ALA A 139 -0.24 8.62 -6.30
CA ALA A 139 0.41 7.60 -7.11
C ALA A 139 -0.53 6.94 -8.15
N GLY A 140 -1.81 7.32 -8.18
CA GLY A 140 -2.75 6.97 -9.24
C GLY A 140 -3.75 5.85 -8.91
N ALA A 141 -3.95 5.52 -7.63
CA ALA A 141 -5.07 4.69 -7.21
C ALA A 141 -6.40 5.32 -7.61
N LYS A 142 -7.38 4.47 -7.98
CA LYS A 142 -8.76 4.90 -8.26
C LYS A 142 -9.60 4.80 -6.99
N GLU A 143 -9.33 3.78 -6.19
CA GLU A 143 -9.97 3.55 -4.91
C GLU A 143 -8.91 3.18 -3.88
N VAL A 144 -9.11 3.68 -2.66
CA VAL A 144 -8.35 3.24 -1.49
C VAL A 144 -9.34 2.81 -0.45
N TRP A 145 -9.17 1.61 0.08
CA TRP A 145 -10.05 1.07 1.10
C TRP A 145 -9.34 0.94 2.44
N VAL A 146 -10.09 1.12 3.51
CA VAL A 146 -9.61 0.94 4.87
C VAL A 146 -10.48 -0.11 5.55
N CYS A 147 -9.89 -1.23 5.91
CA CYS A 147 -10.52 -2.23 6.76
C CYS A 147 -10.28 -1.88 8.22
N ASP A 148 -11.34 -1.56 8.97
CA ASP A 148 -11.20 -1.24 10.39
C ASP A 148 -11.04 -2.50 11.26
N LYS A 149 -10.79 -2.30 12.57
CA LYS A 149 -10.60 -3.38 13.54
C LYS A 149 -11.82 -4.29 13.72
N ARG A 150 -13.00 -3.87 13.25
CA ARG A 150 -14.26 -4.64 13.25
C ARG A 150 -14.53 -5.32 11.90
N GLY A 151 -13.58 -5.26 10.95
CA GLY A 151 -13.74 -5.82 9.63
C GLY A 151 -14.58 -4.96 8.68
N ARG A 152 -14.94 -3.72 9.03
CA ARG A 152 -15.72 -2.87 8.11
C ARG A 152 -14.80 -2.29 7.05
N LEU A 153 -15.23 -2.37 5.78
CA LEU A 153 -14.55 -1.79 4.63
C LEU A 153 -15.09 -0.39 4.35
N LEU A 154 -14.29 0.62 4.66
CA LEU A 154 -14.52 2.00 4.25
C LEU A 154 -13.86 2.22 2.88
N ILE A 155 -14.65 2.60 1.88
CA ILE A 155 -14.18 2.75 0.50
C ILE A 155 -14.06 4.23 0.18
N PHE A 156 -12.90 4.68 -0.27
CA PHE A 156 -12.69 6.05 -0.74
C PHE A 156 -12.40 6.03 -2.24
N ILE A 157 -13.02 6.93 -3.00
CA ILE A 157 -12.85 7.03 -4.45
C ILE A 157 -12.07 8.31 -4.78
N LYS A 158 -11.24 8.28 -5.83
CA LYS A 158 -10.37 9.41 -6.18
C LYS A 158 -11.11 10.73 -6.45
N ALA A 159 -12.34 10.67 -6.96
CA ALA A 159 -13.14 11.86 -7.25
C ALA A 159 -13.58 12.60 -5.97
N GLU A 160 -13.78 11.87 -4.88
CA GLU A 160 -14.24 12.39 -3.59
C GLU A 160 -13.41 11.73 -2.47
N PRO A 161 -12.10 12.01 -2.39
CA PRO A 161 -11.18 11.22 -1.58
C PRO A 161 -11.44 11.36 -0.09
N GLU A 162 -12.12 12.42 0.37
CA GLU A 162 -12.38 12.67 1.79
C GLU A 162 -13.64 12.01 2.34
N VAL A 163 -14.54 11.52 1.48
CA VAL A 163 -15.81 10.94 1.88
C VAL A 163 -15.84 9.45 1.54
N ALA A 164 -16.25 8.62 2.50
CA ALA A 164 -16.43 7.21 2.24
C ALA A 164 -17.62 7.00 1.29
N ALA A 165 -17.37 6.38 0.13
CA ALA A 165 -18.37 6.03 -0.84
C ALA A 165 -19.29 4.91 -0.30
N SER A 166 -20.53 4.89 -0.79
CA SER A 166 -21.51 3.87 -0.40
C SER A 166 -21.19 2.48 -0.96
N ALA A 167 -20.40 2.40 -2.04
CA ALA A 167 -19.92 1.17 -2.69
C ALA A 167 -18.66 1.45 -3.52
N SER A 168 -17.95 0.40 -3.91
CA SER A 168 -16.85 0.47 -4.89
C SER A 168 -17.41 0.69 -6.30
N LEU A 169 -16.75 1.52 -7.10
CA LEU A 169 -17.07 1.71 -8.52
C LEU A 169 -16.53 0.54 -9.36
N LEU A 170 -15.39 -0.01 -8.97
CA LEU A 170 -14.76 -1.15 -9.64
C LEU A 170 -15.35 -2.50 -9.22
N CYS A 171 -15.84 -2.60 -7.99
CA CYS A 171 -16.43 -3.81 -7.41
C CYS A 171 -17.81 -3.50 -6.77
N PRO A 172 -18.87 -3.19 -7.55
CA PRO A 172 -20.15 -2.70 -6.99
C PRO A 172 -20.85 -3.69 -6.04
N LYS A 173 -20.53 -4.98 -6.14
CA LYS A 173 -21.07 -6.05 -5.28
C LYS A 173 -20.18 -6.40 -4.10
N MET A 174 -19.11 -5.63 -3.84
CA MET A 174 -18.20 -5.89 -2.73
C MET A 174 -18.94 -5.78 -1.39
N PRO A 175 -18.84 -6.77 -0.50
CA PRO A 175 -19.38 -6.67 0.85
C PRO A 175 -18.78 -5.48 1.60
N LYS A 176 -19.54 -4.91 2.54
CA LYS A 176 -19.08 -3.80 3.40
C LYS A 176 -18.33 -4.27 4.64
N THR A 177 -18.28 -5.57 4.86
CA THR A 177 -17.64 -6.22 6.00
C THR A 177 -16.90 -7.46 5.53
N VAL A 178 -15.73 -7.70 6.10
CA VAL A 178 -15.05 -9.00 6.09
C VAL A 178 -15.37 -9.70 7.40
N ASP A 179 -15.61 -11.01 7.33
CA ASP A 179 -15.86 -11.82 8.51
C ASP A 179 -14.63 -11.80 9.43
N ALA A 180 -14.87 -11.91 10.74
CA ALA A 180 -13.86 -11.78 11.79
C ALA A 180 -13.25 -13.11 12.20
#